data_AF-F9Q5P7-F1
#
_entry.id   AF-F9Q5P7-F1
#
_cell.length_a   1.000
_cell.length_b   1.000
_cell.length_c   1.000
_cell.angle_alpha   90.00
_cell.angle_beta   90.00
_cell.angle_gamma   90.00
#
_symmetry.space_group_name_H-M   'P 1'
#
loop_
_entity.id
_entity.type
_entity.pdbx_description
1 polymer ?
#
loop_
_entity_poly.entity_id
_entity_poly.type
_entity_poly.pdbx_seq_one_letter_code
_entity_poly.pdbx_strand_id
1 'polypeptide(L)'
;MTEKKNSPIEQHYETLKSELRKNRRISPFWLLPFIALCIGALLFFQIVQERGETITITFNDGAGLVADKTEVRYQGLQIGLVKK
;
A
#
# COMPACT_ATOMS: atom_id res chain seq x y z
N MET A 1 -30.71 60.04 -25.87
CA MET A 1 -31.48 59.14 -24.98
C MET A 1 -32.03 57.99 -25.82
N THR A 2 -31.42 56.82 -25.80
CA THR A 2 -32.06 55.58 -26.29
C THR A 2 -32.14 54.64 -25.10
N GLU A 3 -33.35 54.51 -24.58
CA GLU A 3 -33.71 53.69 -23.43
C GLU A 3 -33.41 52.21 -23.72
N LYS A 4 -32.56 51.61 -22.89
CA LYS A 4 -32.23 50.19 -22.98
C LYS A 4 -33.50 49.37 -22.71
N LYS A 5 -34.09 48.86 -23.78
CA LYS A 5 -35.14 47.84 -23.73
C LYS A 5 -34.53 46.56 -23.15
N ASN A 6 -34.69 46.37 -21.85
CA ASN A 6 -34.29 45.16 -21.17
C ASN A 6 -35.03 43.97 -21.77
N SER A 7 -34.23 43.11 -22.41
CA SER A 7 -34.69 41.94 -23.13
C SER A 7 -35.21 40.90 -22.12
N PRO A 8 -36.43 40.32 -22.29
CA PRO A 8 -36.98 39.30 -21.38
C PRO A 8 -36.08 38.07 -21.19
N ILE A 9 -35.17 37.91 -22.14
CA ILE A 9 -34.22 36.83 -22.23
C ILE A 9 -33.12 36.98 -21.16
N GLU A 10 -32.76 38.20 -20.73
CA GLU A 10 -31.72 38.45 -19.69
C GLU A 10 -32.08 37.92 -18.30
N GLN A 11 -33.36 38.00 -17.94
CA GLN A 11 -33.85 37.49 -16.66
C GLN A 11 -33.89 35.96 -16.62
N HIS A 12 -33.96 35.31 -17.79
CA HIS A 12 -33.95 33.86 -17.88
C HIS A 12 -32.54 33.28 -17.67
N TYR A 13 -31.47 34.05 -17.96
CA TYR A 13 -30.09 33.59 -17.78
C TYR A 13 -29.63 33.61 -16.32
N GLU A 14 -30.08 34.57 -15.51
CA GLU A 14 -29.81 34.58 -14.05
C GLU A 14 -30.52 33.45 -13.31
N THR A 15 -31.67 33.00 -13.84
CA THR A 15 -32.39 31.84 -13.29
C THR A 15 -31.67 30.51 -13.60
N LEU A 16 -30.78 30.50 -14.59
CA LEU A 16 -29.90 29.36 -14.92
C LEU A 16 -28.53 29.45 -14.22
N LYS A 17 -28.40 30.27 -13.18
CA LYS A 17 -27.26 30.21 -12.27
C LYS A 17 -27.42 28.99 -11.38
N SER A 18 -27.03 27.84 -11.93
CA SER A 18 -27.00 26.58 -11.21
C SER A 18 -26.14 26.76 -9.96
N GLU A 19 -26.77 26.76 -8.79
CA GLU A 19 -26.07 26.46 -7.56
C GLU A 19 -25.47 25.07 -7.75
N LEU A 20 -24.16 25.02 -8.00
CA LEU A 20 -23.38 23.80 -7.89
C LEU A 20 -23.48 23.35 -6.43
N ARG A 21 -24.55 22.61 -6.12
CA ARG A 21 -24.66 21.82 -4.90
C ARG A 21 -23.52 20.81 -4.98
N LYS A 22 -22.39 21.20 -4.40
CA LYS A 22 -21.21 20.37 -4.21
C LYS A 22 -21.59 19.30 -3.21
N ASN A 23 -22.30 18.28 -3.69
CA ASN A 23 -22.62 17.10 -2.92
C ASN A 23 -21.32 16.30 -2.79
N ARG A 24 -20.46 16.75 -1.88
CA ARG A 24 -19.19 16.12 -1.53
C ARG A 24 -19.46 14.93 -0.61
N ARG A 25 -20.30 14.01 -1.06
CA ARG A 25 -20.36 12.68 -0.44
C ARG A 25 -19.29 11.86 -1.11
N ILE A 26 -18.12 11.89 -0.50
CA ILE A 26 -17.05 10.93 -0.77
C ILE A 26 -17.73 9.57 -0.66
N SER A 27 -17.81 8.84 -1.77
CA SER A 27 -18.57 7.60 -1.82
C SER A 27 -18.05 6.67 -0.73
N PRO A 28 -18.92 6.04 0.09
CA PRO A 28 -18.51 5.02 1.07
C PRO A 28 -17.70 3.88 0.43
N PHE A 29 -17.81 3.73 -0.89
CA PHE A 29 -17.03 2.79 -1.69
C PHE A 29 -15.51 3.06 -1.66
N TRP A 30 -15.06 4.26 -1.31
CA TRP A 30 -13.63 4.56 -1.12
C TRP A 30 -13.04 3.92 0.16
N LEU A 31 -13.88 3.36 1.03
CA LEU A 31 -13.43 2.55 2.16
C LEU A 31 -12.85 1.20 1.71
N LEU A 32 -13.34 0.66 0.59
CA LEU A 32 -12.87 -0.61 0.03
C LEU A 32 -11.36 -0.59 -0.32
N PRO A 33 -10.83 0.38 -1.09
CA PRO A 33 -9.39 0.45 -1.35
C PRO A 33 -8.58 0.72 -0.08
N PHE A 34 -9.13 1.45 0.89
CA PHE A 34 -8.45 1.71 2.16
C PHE A 34 -8.31 0.43 2.99
N ILE A 35 -9.36 -0.39 3.09
CA ILE A 35 -9.32 -1.68 3.79
C ILE A 35 -8.32 -2.62 3.11
N ALA A 36 -8.34 -2.70 1.78
CA ALA A 36 -7.39 -3.50 1.02
C ALA A 36 -5.93 -3.07 1.28
N LEU A 37 -5.68 -1.75 1.33
CA LEU A 37 -4.37 -1.19 1.67
C LEU A 37 -3.94 -1.59 3.09
N CYS A 38 -4.83 -1.48 4.08
CA CYS A 38 -4.55 -1.87 5.46
C CYS A 38 -4.18 -3.36 5.57
N ILE A 39 -4.96 -4.24 4.94
CA ILE A 39 -4.68 -5.69 4.95
C ILE A 39 -3.33 -5.98 4.27
N GLY A 40 -3.07 -5.36 3.11
CA GLY A 40 -1.80 -5.51 2.41
C GLY A 40 -0.60 -5.04 3.24
N ALA A 41 -0.72 -3.90 3.92
CA ALA A 41 0.32 -3.38 4.80
C ALA A 41 0.58 -4.30 6.00
N LEU A 42 -0.47 -4.85 6.61
CA LEU A 42 -0.35 -5.80 7.72
C LEU A 42 0.36 -7.08 7.27
N LEU A 43 -0.03 -7.66 6.14
CA LEU A 43 0.64 -8.85 5.60
C LEU A 43 2.09 -8.58 5.25
N PHE A 44 2.38 -7.42 4.64
CA PHE A 44 3.74 -7.03 4.34
C PHE A 44 4.60 -6.93 5.61
N PHE A 45 4.06 -6.29 6.65
CA PHE A 45 4.74 -6.18 7.94
C PHE A 45 4.93 -7.55 8.62
N GLN A 46 3.96 -8.46 8.50
CA GLN A 46 4.09 -9.84 8.96
C GLN A 46 5.19 -10.58 8.21
N ILE A 47 5.21 -10.53 6.88
CA ILE A 47 6.23 -11.16 6.04
C ILE A 47 7.64 -10.67 6.40
N VAL A 48 7.79 -9.36 6.66
CA VAL A 48 9.08 -8.79 7.06
C VAL A 48 9.53 -9.30 8.43
N GLN A 49 8.62 -9.45 9.39
CA GLN A 49 8.93 -9.99 10.72
C GLN A 49 9.17 -11.51 10.69
N GLU A 50 8.38 -12.26 9.93
CA GLU A 50 8.43 -13.73 9.85
C GLU A 50 9.63 -14.26 9.08
N ARG A 51 10.22 -13.48 8.16
CA ARG A 51 11.42 -13.91 7.40
C ARG A 51 12.61 -14.26 8.28
N GLY A 52 12.60 -13.89 9.56
CA GLY A 52 13.67 -14.18 10.50
C GLY A 52 14.95 -13.41 10.17
N GLU A 53 15.83 -13.27 11.16
CA GLU A 53 17.12 -12.62 10.96
C GLU A 53 18.06 -13.55 10.18
N THR A 54 18.70 -13.03 9.14
CA THR A 54 19.75 -13.77 8.42
C THR A 54 21.04 -13.69 9.22
N ILE A 55 21.36 -14.74 9.96
CA ILE A 55 22.58 -14.80 10.78
C ILE A 55 23.76 -15.15 9.87
N THR A 56 24.71 -14.22 9.71
CA THR A 56 25.98 -14.46 9.02
C THR A 56 27.06 -14.82 10.05
N ILE A 57 27.58 -16.04 9.98
CA ILE A 57 28.66 -16.51 10.86
C ILE A 57 29.95 -16.53 10.05
N THR A 58 30.99 -15.84 10.54
CA THR A 58 32.31 -15.83 9.91
C THR A 58 33.24 -16.76 10.67
N PHE A 59 33.92 -17.64 9.94
CA PHE A 59 34.88 -18.61 10.50
C PHE A 59 36.27 -18.35 9.92
N ASN A 60 37.32 -18.66 10.67
CA ASN A 60 38.72 -18.52 10.21
C ASN A 60 39.10 -19.60 9.18
N ASP A 61 38.53 -20.79 9.27
CA ASP A 61 38.69 -21.90 8.33
C ASP A 61 37.36 -22.63 8.19
N GLY A 62 36.94 -22.84 6.95
CA GLY A 62 35.69 -23.53 6.56
C GLY A 62 35.94 -24.80 5.74
N ALA A 63 37.17 -25.34 5.77
CA ALA A 63 37.54 -26.52 5.01
C ALA A 63 36.55 -27.69 5.24
N GLY A 64 35.90 -28.13 4.16
CA GLY A 64 34.93 -29.23 4.17
C GLY A 64 33.46 -28.82 4.33
N LEU A 65 33.15 -27.53 4.53
CA LEU A 65 31.77 -27.03 4.47
C LEU A 65 31.33 -26.93 3.00
N VAL A 66 30.23 -27.63 2.67
CA VAL A 66 29.66 -27.60 1.33
C VAL A 66 28.24 -27.09 1.43
N ALA A 67 27.95 -26.00 0.71
CA ALA A 67 26.62 -25.44 0.60
C ALA A 67 25.62 -26.55 0.20
N ASP A 68 24.43 -26.51 0.81
CA ASP A 68 23.33 -27.46 0.61
C ASP A 68 23.64 -28.93 0.97
N LYS A 69 24.82 -29.25 1.50
CA LYS A 69 25.17 -30.61 1.97
C LYS A 69 25.52 -30.66 3.46
N THR A 70 25.99 -29.56 4.02
CA THR A 70 26.27 -29.48 5.46
C THR A 70 25.01 -29.05 6.22
N GLU A 71 24.54 -29.93 7.11
CA GLU A 71 23.42 -29.65 8.01
C GLU A 71 23.81 -28.63 9.08
N VAL A 72 22.96 -27.63 9.28
CA VAL A 72 23.07 -26.71 10.41
C VAL A 72 22.23 -27.28 11.55
N ARG A 73 22.87 -27.46 12.71
CA ARG A 73 22.23 -27.99 13.93
C ARG A 73 22.33 -26.99 15.07
N TYR A 74 21.22 -26.75 15.74
CA TYR A 74 21.16 -25.96 16.97
C TYR A 74 20.64 -26.83 18.11
N GLN A 75 21.43 -26.98 19.18
CA GLN A 75 21.09 -27.82 20.34
C GLN A 75 20.67 -29.26 19.98
N GLY A 76 21.29 -29.83 18.94
CA GLY A 76 20.99 -31.19 18.47
C GLY A 76 19.78 -31.29 17.51
N LEU A 77 19.02 -30.21 17.29
CA LEU A 77 17.97 -30.15 16.28
C LEU A 77 18.51 -29.63 14.94
N GLN A 78 18.12 -30.27 13.85
CA GLN A 78 18.40 -29.82 12.49
C GLN A 78 17.54 -28.60 12.15
N ILE A 79 18.17 -27.47 11.86
CA ILE A 79 17.50 -26.21 11.56
C ILE A 79 17.58 -25.81 10.08
N GLY A 80 18.41 -26.48 9.29
CA GLY A 80 18.49 -26.27 7.85
C GLY A 80 19.79 -26.74 7.23
N LEU A 81 20.07 -26.23 6.03
CA LEU A 81 21.31 -26.43 5.29
C LEU A 81 22.05 -25.09 5.16
N VAL A 82 23.37 -25.15 5.07
CA VAL A 82 24.20 -23.96 4.79
C VAL A 82 23.86 -23.43 3.39
N LYS A 83 23.45 -22.15 3.31
CA LYS A 83 23.21 -21.43 2.06
C LYS A 83 24.37 -20.46 1.77
N LYS A 84 24.62 -20.20 0.49
CA LYS A 84 25.63 -19.24 0.01
C LYS A 84 25.15 -17.79 0.14
#